data_AF-T1I852-F1
#
_entry.id   AF-T1I852-F1
#
_cell.length_a   1.000
_cell.length_b   1.000
_cell.length_c   1.000
_cell.angle_alpha   90.00
_cell.angle_beta   90.00
_cell.angle_gamma   90.00
#
_symmetry.space_group_name_H-M   'P 1'
#
loop_
_entity.id
_entity.type
_entity.pdbx_description
1 polymer ?
#
loop_
_entity_poly.entity_id
_entity_poly.type
_entity_poly.pdbx_seq_one_letter_code
_entity_poly.pdbx_strand_id
1 'polypeptide(L)'
;MAEKNADVKFPIYGIPVNTREALGVLHLKGFIADDCVLYSGASMNDVYLHQHDKYRYDRYQLIHNAALANTMSGYITTLLNDPAVQRLDSRSRPKNLEIKEDIRQFRQTLRTLAYNTPGSEGVNGELTVTPLVGLGKQSPLNNTIHHLMFCTEHRLVMCTPYFNLPALLIKNVVRLLKEGKQVEIIIGDKTANDFFIPEDQPFKIIGALPYLYEINLRRFVSRLQRYIDNQQLTVRLWKDGDNSFHLKGLWSDDTWQLLTGNNLNPRAWRLDLENAILIHDPEKVLLEQRLQELEQIRAYTTPLQSYTDLQGIAQYPVKVRKLIRRLRRIRIDRLISRIL
;
A
#
# COMPACT_ATOMS: atom_id res chain seq x y z
N MET A 1 12.50 -16.85 24.05
CA MET A 1 11.07 -16.82 24.46
C MET A 1 10.24 -17.89 23.73
N ALA A 2 10.46 -18.14 22.43
CA ALA A 2 9.75 -19.20 21.70
C ALA A 2 9.96 -20.61 22.29
N GLU A 3 11.19 -20.97 22.64
CA GLU A 3 11.52 -22.25 23.32
C GLU A 3 10.83 -22.41 24.69
N LYS A 4 10.53 -21.29 25.38
CA LYS A 4 9.83 -21.30 26.67
C LYS A 4 8.32 -21.53 26.54
N ASN A 5 7.78 -21.44 25.32
CA ASN A 5 6.35 -21.57 25.03
C ASN A 5 6.10 -22.56 23.88
N ALA A 6 6.93 -23.60 23.77
CA ALA A 6 6.90 -24.55 22.65
C ALA A 6 5.55 -25.28 22.50
N ASP A 7 4.80 -25.43 23.60
CA ASP A 7 3.49 -26.10 23.61
C ASP A 7 2.30 -25.17 23.29
N VAL A 8 2.54 -23.86 23.19
CA VAL A 8 1.46 -22.90 22.86
C VAL A 8 1.13 -23.02 21.38
N LYS A 9 -0.06 -23.56 21.09
CA LYS A 9 -0.57 -23.69 19.72
C LYS A 9 -1.37 -22.46 19.33
N PHE A 10 -0.85 -21.71 18.37
CA PHE A 10 -1.57 -20.60 17.75
C PHE A 10 -2.36 -21.11 16.53
N PRO A 11 -3.70 -20.97 16.50
CA PRO A 11 -4.47 -21.35 15.33
C PRO A 11 -4.14 -20.40 14.17
N ILE A 12 -3.94 -20.96 12.98
CA ILE A 12 -3.61 -20.17 11.78
C ILE A 12 -4.79 -20.28 10.82
N TYR A 13 -5.41 -19.15 10.49
CA TYR A 13 -6.58 -19.12 9.62
C TYR A 13 -6.24 -18.57 8.23
N GLY A 14 -6.78 -19.21 7.19
CA GLY A 14 -6.71 -18.76 5.82
C GLY A 14 -8.00 -18.04 5.46
N ILE A 15 -7.90 -16.78 5.05
CA ILE A 15 -9.06 -15.94 4.69
C ILE A 15 -9.11 -15.81 3.16
N PRO A 16 -9.97 -16.57 2.46
CA PRO A 16 -10.03 -16.55 1.01
C PRO A 16 -10.85 -15.35 0.50
N VAL A 17 -10.18 -14.26 0.13
CA VAL A 17 -10.83 -13.08 -0.47
C VAL A 17 -11.38 -13.39 -1.87
N ASN A 18 -10.81 -14.36 -2.57
CA ASN A 18 -11.31 -14.87 -3.84
C ASN A 18 -10.89 -16.33 -4.06
N THR A 19 -11.54 -17.02 -5.00
CA THR A 19 -11.20 -18.40 -5.42
C THR A 19 -9.84 -18.51 -6.09
N ARG A 20 -9.31 -17.39 -6.60
CA ARG A 20 -8.00 -17.28 -7.25
C ARG A 20 -7.27 -16.06 -6.70
N GLU A 21 -6.04 -16.25 -6.24
CA GLU A 21 -5.18 -15.20 -5.68
C GLU A 21 -5.03 -14.00 -6.61
N ALA A 22 -4.85 -14.24 -7.92
CA ALA A 22 -4.74 -13.19 -8.92
C ALA A 22 -5.96 -12.25 -8.96
N LEU A 23 -7.13 -12.66 -8.44
CA LEU A 23 -8.38 -11.90 -8.44
C LEU A 23 -8.77 -11.33 -7.07
N GLY A 24 -7.93 -11.50 -6.04
CA GLY A 24 -8.10 -10.87 -4.75
C GLY A 24 -7.37 -11.61 -3.64
N VAL A 25 -6.65 -10.85 -2.81
CA VAL A 25 -5.97 -11.36 -1.61
C VAL A 25 -6.41 -10.62 -0.36
N LEU A 26 -6.12 -11.23 0.79
CA LEU A 26 -6.19 -10.58 2.08
C LEU A 26 -5.02 -9.59 2.18
N HIS A 27 -5.32 -8.29 2.20
CA HIS A 27 -4.32 -7.24 2.36
C HIS A 27 -4.59 -6.37 3.60
N LEU A 28 -5.36 -6.88 4.55
CA LEU A 28 -5.51 -6.30 5.88
C LEU A 28 -4.17 -6.25 6.62
N LYS A 29 -4.01 -5.21 7.44
CA LYS A 29 -2.84 -4.95 8.28
C LYS A 29 -3.27 -4.62 9.70
N GLY A 30 -2.36 -4.84 10.64
CA GLY A 30 -2.55 -4.58 12.06
C GLY A 30 -2.30 -5.83 12.90
N PHE A 31 -1.46 -5.67 13.93
CA PHE A 31 -1.31 -6.62 15.03
C PHE A 31 -1.97 -6.00 16.25
N ILE A 32 -2.72 -6.80 16.99
CA ILE A 32 -3.45 -6.35 18.18
C ILE A 32 -2.97 -7.18 19.36
N ALA A 33 -2.51 -6.49 20.40
CA ALA A 33 -2.10 -7.09 21.66
C ALA A 33 -2.69 -6.24 22.78
N ASP A 34 -3.60 -6.81 23.55
CA ASP A 34 -4.39 -6.11 24.56
C ASP A 34 -5.02 -4.83 23.97
N ASP A 35 -4.73 -3.67 24.56
CA ASP A 35 -5.25 -2.36 24.13
C ASP A 35 -4.36 -1.68 23.07
N CYS A 36 -3.34 -2.35 22.56
CA CYS A 36 -2.39 -1.81 21.59
C CYS A 36 -2.63 -2.35 20.17
N VAL A 37 -2.58 -1.45 19.19
CA VAL A 37 -2.52 -1.77 17.77
C VAL A 37 -1.16 -1.38 17.21
N LEU A 38 -0.39 -2.36 16.73
CA LEU A 38 0.78 -2.12 15.89
C LEU A 38 0.35 -2.20 14.43
N TYR A 39 0.29 -1.05 13.76
CA TYR A 39 -0.10 -0.94 12.36
C TYR A 39 1.14 -0.82 11.46
N SER A 40 1.26 -1.70 10.46
CA SER A 40 2.34 -1.68 9.48
C SER A 40 1.94 -2.37 8.18
N GLY A 41 2.49 -1.94 7.05
CA GLY A 41 2.37 -2.65 5.78
C GLY A 41 3.21 -3.94 5.71
N ALA A 42 4.11 -4.15 6.67
CA ALA A 42 5.04 -5.26 6.72
C ALA A 42 4.34 -6.61 6.97
N SER A 43 4.90 -7.65 6.36
CA SER A 43 4.59 -9.05 6.71
C SER A 43 5.67 -9.58 7.65
N MET A 44 5.43 -10.73 8.30
CA MET A 44 6.44 -11.36 9.15
C MET A 44 7.41 -12.19 8.29
N ASN A 45 8.59 -11.63 7.98
CA ASN A 45 9.71 -12.34 7.35
C ASN A 45 11.04 -11.63 7.66
N ASP A 46 12.15 -12.26 7.28
CA ASP A 46 13.51 -11.81 7.58
C ASP A 46 13.81 -10.37 7.13
N VAL A 47 13.36 -9.96 5.94
CA VAL A 47 13.68 -8.64 5.40
C VAL A 47 12.84 -7.52 6.03
N TYR A 48 11.57 -7.75 6.36
CA TYR A 48 10.79 -6.75 7.10
C TYR A 48 11.27 -6.61 8.55
N LEU A 49 11.75 -7.71 9.15
CA LEU A 49 12.24 -7.74 10.53
C LEU A 49 13.75 -7.55 10.65
N HIS A 50 14.43 -7.22 9.54
CA HIS A 50 15.86 -6.95 9.47
C HIS A 50 16.72 -7.99 10.22
N GLN A 51 16.47 -9.28 9.98
CA GLN A 51 17.16 -10.37 10.68
C GLN A 51 18.61 -10.59 10.21
N HIS A 52 18.93 -10.12 9.00
CA HIS A 52 20.27 -10.16 8.39
C HIS A 52 20.65 -8.75 7.92
N ASP A 53 21.67 -8.61 7.05
CA ASP A 53 22.14 -7.30 6.56
C ASP A 53 21.26 -6.64 5.48
N LYS A 54 20.03 -7.13 5.29
CA LYS A 54 19.09 -6.62 4.29
C LYS A 54 17.73 -6.35 4.92
N TYR A 55 17.18 -5.17 4.63
CA TYR A 55 15.84 -4.80 5.06
C TYR A 55 14.92 -4.42 3.90
N ARG A 56 13.62 -4.53 4.19
CA ARG A 56 12.53 -4.02 3.36
C ARG A 56 11.81 -2.92 4.12
N TYR A 57 11.97 -1.70 3.64
CA TYR A 57 11.54 -0.49 4.33
C TYR A 57 10.01 -0.37 4.31
N ASP A 58 9.40 -0.42 5.49
CA ASP A 58 7.96 -0.17 5.70
C ASP A 58 7.79 0.83 6.86
N ARG A 59 6.55 1.22 7.16
CA ARG A 59 6.22 2.13 8.27
C ARG A 59 5.59 1.34 9.42
N TYR A 60 5.80 1.79 10.65
CA TYR A 60 5.34 1.11 11.86
C TYR A 60 4.77 2.14 12.83
N GLN A 61 3.50 1.99 13.22
CA GLN A 61 2.85 2.85 14.21
C GLN A 61 2.30 2.01 15.34
N LEU A 62 2.71 2.32 16.57
CA LEU A 62 2.13 1.74 17.78
C LEU A 62 1.09 2.70 18.35
N ILE A 63 -0.16 2.26 18.42
CA ILE A 63 -1.30 3.05 18.88
C ILE A 63 -1.89 2.36 20.11
N HIS A 64 -1.77 3.00 21.26
CA HIS A 64 -2.43 2.53 22.49
C HIS A 64 -3.83 3.13 22.56
N ASN A 65 -4.85 2.33 22.23
CA ASN A 65 -6.24 2.74 22.21
C ASN A 65 -7.15 1.50 22.28
N ALA A 66 -7.71 1.25 23.47
CA ALA A 66 -8.58 0.09 23.73
C ALA A 66 -9.79 0.04 22.78
N ALA A 67 -10.41 1.18 22.47
CA ALA A 67 -11.56 1.22 21.57
C ALA A 67 -11.18 0.79 20.15
N LEU A 68 -10.07 1.30 19.62
CA LEU A 68 -9.53 0.90 18.31
C LEU A 68 -9.16 -0.59 18.30
N ALA A 69 -8.46 -1.06 19.33
CA ALA A 69 -8.07 -2.46 19.47
C ALA A 69 -9.30 -3.38 19.47
N ASN A 70 -10.33 -3.05 20.25
CA ASN A 70 -11.59 -3.79 20.32
C ASN A 70 -12.38 -3.73 19.00
N THR A 71 -12.45 -2.58 18.34
CA THR A 71 -13.13 -2.45 17.03
C THR A 71 -12.43 -3.29 15.96
N MET A 72 -11.09 -3.26 15.91
CA MET A 72 -10.33 -4.04 14.92
C MET A 72 -10.36 -5.54 15.22
N SER A 73 -10.27 -5.95 16.48
CA SER A 73 -10.35 -7.36 16.88
C SER A 73 -11.75 -7.93 16.66
N GLY A 74 -12.80 -7.16 16.96
CA GLY A 74 -14.19 -7.53 16.70
C GLY A 74 -14.44 -7.84 15.22
N TYR A 75 -13.88 -7.03 14.31
CA TYR A 75 -13.95 -7.29 12.86
C TYR A 75 -13.29 -8.63 12.48
N ILE A 76 -12.11 -8.93 13.02
CA ILE A 76 -11.43 -10.21 12.77
C ILE A 76 -12.26 -11.38 13.32
N THR A 77 -12.82 -11.27 14.52
CA THR A 77 -13.71 -12.29 15.10
C THR A 77 -14.91 -12.56 14.20
N THR A 78 -15.51 -11.52 13.60
CA THR A 78 -16.57 -11.70 12.61
C THR A 78 -16.11 -12.48 11.38
N LEU A 79 -14.91 -12.19 10.85
CA LEU A 79 -14.36 -12.94 9.71
C LEU A 79 -14.12 -14.41 10.04
N LEU A 80 -13.60 -14.71 11.23
CA LEU A 80 -13.26 -16.08 11.64
C LEU A 80 -14.49 -17.00 11.78
N ASN A 81 -15.69 -16.43 11.90
CA ASN A 81 -16.93 -17.19 12.01
C ASN A 81 -17.53 -17.60 10.65
N ASP A 82 -16.97 -17.14 9.52
CA ASP A 82 -17.49 -17.48 8.19
C ASP A 82 -17.02 -18.87 7.74
N PRO A 83 -17.91 -19.72 7.16
CA PRO A 83 -17.55 -21.07 6.72
C PRO A 83 -16.45 -21.11 5.65
N ALA A 84 -16.24 -20.03 4.88
CA ALA A 84 -15.14 -19.97 3.92
C ALA A 84 -13.76 -19.89 4.60
N VAL A 85 -13.68 -19.47 5.87
CA VAL A 85 -12.42 -19.32 6.60
C VAL A 85 -12.02 -20.66 7.22
N GLN A 86 -10.82 -21.12 6.89
CA GLN A 86 -10.36 -22.46 7.23
C GLN A 86 -9.04 -22.42 7.99
N ARG A 87 -8.83 -23.38 8.91
CA ARG A 87 -7.55 -23.54 9.61
C ARG A 87 -6.48 -24.09 8.67
N LEU A 88 -5.40 -23.33 8.51
CA LEU A 88 -4.21 -23.73 7.73
C LEU A 88 -3.29 -24.66 8.52
N ASP A 89 -3.39 -24.67 9.85
CA ASP A 89 -2.66 -25.58 10.74
C ASP A 89 -3.34 -26.96 10.90
N SER A 90 -4.53 -27.15 10.31
CA SER A 90 -5.19 -28.46 10.21
C SER A 90 -4.72 -29.23 8.98
N ARG A 91 -4.43 -30.53 9.16
CA ARG A 91 -4.14 -31.47 8.05
C ARG A 91 -5.40 -31.82 7.26
N SER A 92 -6.56 -31.82 7.93
CA SER A 92 -7.86 -32.05 7.31
C SER A 92 -8.48 -30.69 7.00
N ARG A 93 -8.26 -30.20 5.78
CA ARG A 93 -8.86 -28.96 5.28
C ARG A 93 -9.43 -29.17 3.88
N PRO A 94 -10.58 -28.56 3.55
CA PRO A 94 -11.12 -28.67 2.21
C PRO A 94 -10.20 -27.98 1.19
N LYS A 95 -10.23 -28.46 -0.06
CA LYS A 95 -9.61 -27.77 -1.19
C LYS A 95 -10.49 -26.58 -1.59
N ASN A 96 -9.89 -25.53 -2.17
CA ASN A 96 -10.63 -24.34 -2.63
C ASN A 96 -11.79 -24.64 -3.60
N LEU A 97 -11.73 -25.78 -4.32
CA LEU A 97 -12.81 -26.21 -5.20
C LEU A 97 -14.05 -26.72 -4.45
N GLU A 98 -13.85 -27.29 -3.26
CA GLU A 98 -14.91 -27.88 -2.43
C GLU A 98 -15.74 -26.79 -1.73
N ILE A 99 -15.08 -25.70 -1.30
CA ILE A 99 -15.71 -24.54 -0.63
C ILE A 99 -15.89 -23.34 -1.58
N LYS A 100 -15.95 -23.57 -2.89
CA LYS A 100 -15.93 -22.51 -3.89
C LYS A 100 -17.12 -21.56 -3.78
N GLU A 101 -18.30 -22.09 -3.46
CA GLU A 101 -19.51 -21.27 -3.30
C GLU A 101 -19.45 -20.45 -2.00
N ASP A 102 -18.95 -21.04 -0.91
CA ASP A 102 -18.73 -20.31 0.36
C ASP A 102 -17.77 -19.14 0.14
N ILE A 103 -16.65 -19.35 -0.55
CA ILE A 103 -15.70 -18.27 -0.89
C ILE A 103 -16.37 -17.15 -1.70
N ARG A 104 -17.28 -17.48 -2.62
CA ARG A 104 -17.99 -16.48 -3.41
C ARG A 104 -18.98 -15.68 -2.59
N GLN A 105 -19.75 -16.35 -1.71
CA GLN A 105 -20.68 -15.70 -0.80
C GLN A 105 -19.92 -14.81 0.20
N PHE A 106 -18.86 -15.34 0.80
CA PHE A 106 -17.97 -14.61 1.70
C PHE A 106 -17.39 -13.36 1.04
N ARG A 107 -16.96 -13.43 -0.22
CA ARG A 107 -16.50 -12.26 -0.97
C ARG A 107 -17.58 -11.17 -1.09
N GLN A 108 -18.86 -11.52 -1.18
CA GLN A 108 -19.94 -10.52 -1.19
C GLN A 108 -20.11 -9.90 0.19
N THR A 109 -20.08 -10.72 1.25
CA THR A 109 -20.10 -10.24 2.65
C THR A 109 -18.95 -9.27 2.92
N LEU A 110 -17.73 -9.59 2.48
CA LEU A 110 -16.54 -8.75 2.63
C LEU A 110 -16.66 -7.37 1.95
N ARG A 111 -17.54 -7.21 0.95
CA ARG A 111 -17.76 -5.92 0.28
C ARG A 111 -18.60 -4.95 1.11
N THR A 112 -19.45 -5.48 2.00
CA THR A 112 -20.38 -4.69 2.82
C THR A 112 -19.96 -4.64 4.28
N LEU A 113 -19.13 -5.58 4.73
CA LEU A 113 -18.64 -5.63 6.11
C LEU A 113 -17.69 -4.45 6.40
N ALA A 114 -17.94 -3.76 7.52
CA ALA A 114 -17.17 -2.61 7.97
C ALA A 114 -16.75 -2.77 9.44
N TYR A 115 -15.80 -1.93 9.88
CA TYR A 115 -15.50 -1.81 11.31
C TYR A 115 -16.71 -1.22 12.04
N ASN A 116 -17.12 -1.86 13.14
CA ASN A 116 -18.15 -1.33 14.01
C ASN A 116 -17.52 -0.36 15.00
N THR A 117 -17.55 0.93 14.67
CA THR A 117 -17.04 2.00 15.51
C THR A 117 -18.12 2.43 16.50
N PRO A 118 -17.79 2.63 17.79
CA PRO A 118 -18.72 3.25 18.72
C PRO A 118 -19.15 4.64 18.19
N GLY A 119 -20.39 5.04 18.45
CA GLY A 119 -20.89 6.34 18.02
C GLY A 119 -20.03 7.46 18.59
N SER A 120 -19.61 8.40 17.74
CA SER A 120 -18.87 9.59 18.13
C SER A 120 -19.78 10.82 18.01
N GLU A 121 -20.54 11.11 19.05
CA GLU A 121 -21.27 12.39 19.13
C GLU A 121 -20.27 13.51 19.48
N GLY A 122 -20.23 14.58 18.68
CA GLY A 122 -19.63 15.85 19.10
C GLY A 122 -18.10 16.02 18.99
N VAL A 123 -17.38 15.13 18.29
CA VAL A 123 -15.90 15.17 18.22
C VAL A 123 -15.38 16.16 17.17
N ASN A 124 -15.82 17.42 17.23
CA ASN A 124 -15.23 18.49 16.43
C ASN A 124 -14.02 19.07 17.17
N GLY A 125 -12.84 19.04 16.54
CA GLY A 125 -11.62 19.67 17.07
C GLY A 125 -10.71 18.76 17.90
N GLU A 126 -10.99 17.47 18.02
CA GLU A 126 -10.10 16.53 18.73
C GLU A 126 -9.29 15.65 17.78
N LEU A 127 -8.13 15.17 18.25
CA LEU A 127 -7.35 14.14 17.59
C LEU A 127 -8.14 12.83 17.54
N THR A 128 -8.41 12.32 16.35
CA THR A 128 -9.22 11.11 16.16
C THR A 128 -8.56 10.09 15.25
N VAL A 129 -8.91 8.83 15.49
CA VAL A 129 -8.50 7.68 14.67
C VAL A 129 -9.73 6.92 14.20
N THR A 130 -9.83 6.68 12.90
CA THR A 130 -10.97 6.00 12.28
C THR A 130 -10.46 4.80 11.48
N PRO A 131 -10.72 3.56 11.92
CA PRO A 131 -10.37 2.38 11.14
C PRO A 131 -11.29 2.26 9.92
N LEU A 132 -10.71 1.97 8.76
CA LEU A 132 -11.42 1.86 7.49
C LEU A 132 -11.08 0.53 6.83
N VAL A 133 -12.06 -0.11 6.22
CA VAL A 133 -11.88 -1.34 5.44
C VAL A 133 -12.66 -1.23 4.14
N GLY A 134 -12.21 -1.90 3.09
CA GLY A 134 -13.01 -2.01 1.89
C GLY A 134 -12.47 -2.96 0.84
N LEU A 135 -13.38 -3.44 0.01
CA LEU A 135 -13.12 -4.38 -1.07
C LEU A 135 -13.85 -3.96 -2.34
N GLY A 136 -13.11 -3.84 -3.44
CA GLY A 136 -13.68 -3.59 -4.76
C GLY A 136 -14.08 -2.13 -5.02
N LYS A 137 -14.94 -1.93 -6.02
CA LYS A 137 -15.23 -0.60 -6.60
C LYS A 137 -15.94 0.37 -5.65
N GLN A 138 -16.74 -0.16 -4.72
CA GLN A 138 -17.50 0.62 -3.74
C GLN A 138 -16.80 0.68 -2.37
N SER A 139 -15.50 0.34 -2.34
CA SER A 139 -14.69 0.34 -1.12
C SER A 139 -14.75 1.71 -0.42
N PRO A 140 -15.24 1.78 0.83
CA PRO A 140 -15.22 3.00 1.63
C PRO A 140 -13.81 3.57 1.76
N LEU A 141 -12.82 2.71 2.00
CA LEU A 141 -11.41 3.10 2.04
C LEU A 141 -10.94 3.80 0.75
N ASN A 142 -11.24 3.23 -0.42
CA ASN A 142 -10.81 3.83 -1.70
C ASN A 142 -11.52 5.17 -1.97
N ASN A 143 -12.78 5.30 -1.55
CA ASN A 143 -13.51 6.57 -1.61
C ASN A 143 -12.90 7.60 -0.66
N THR A 144 -12.55 7.21 0.58
CA THR A 144 -11.86 8.08 1.53
C THR A 144 -10.51 8.55 1.00
N ILE A 145 -9.70 7.68 0.39
CA ILE A 145 -8.43 8.11 -0.24
C ILE A 145 -8.70 9.15 -1.34
N HIS A 146 -9.70 8.90 -2.18
CA HIS A 146 -10.07 9.85 -3.24
C HIS A 146 -10.50 11.21 -2.67
N HIS A 147 -11.37 11.21 -1.66
CA HIS A 147 -11.87 12.44 -1.02
C HIS A 147 -10.78 13.17 -0.23
N LEU A 148 -9.92 12.44 0.48
CA LEU A 148 -8.80 13.03 1.21
C LEU A 148 -7.85 13.78 0.28
N MET A 149 -7.47 13.19 -0.86
CA MET A 149 -6.70 13.90 -1.90
C MET A 149 -7.51 15.03 -2.57
N PHE A 150 -8.84 14.94 -2.58
CA PHE A 150 -9.68 15.97 -3.18
C PHE A 150 -9.86 17.18 -2.24
N CYS A 151 -9.81 16.97 -0.93
CA CYS A 151 -9.98 18.02 0.06
C CYS A 151 -8.65 18.71 0.44
N THR A 152 -7.51 18.29 -0.12
CA THR A 152 -6.21 18.92 0.17
C THR A 152 -6.21 20.41 -0.18
N GLU A 153 -5.86 21.25 0.80
CA GLU A 153 -5.91 22.71 0.66
C GLU A 153 -4.55 23.32 0.30
N HIS A 154 -3.44 22.72 0.72
CA HIS A 154 -2.10 23.25 0.55
C HIS A 154 -1.12 22.23 -0.02
N ARG A 155 -0.99 21.06 0.62
CA ARG A 155 0.05 20.09 0.31
C ARG A 155 -0.41 18.64 0.48
N LEU A 156 -0.16 17.82 -0.54
CA LEU A 156 -0.31 16.37 -0.48
C LEU A 156 1.06 15.70 -0.45
N VAL A 157 1.32 14.81 0.51
CA VAL A 157 2.46 13.89 0.46
C VAL A 157 1.93 12.47 0.32
N MET A 158 2.53 11.67 -0.56
CA MET A 158 2.15 10.26 -0.71
C MET A 158 3.36 9.35 -0.87
N CYS A 159 3.31 8.19 -0.22
CA CYS A 159 4.23 7.08 -0.41
C CYS A 159 3.50 5.94 -1.15
N THR A 160 4.16 5.35 -2.14
CA THR A 160 3.71 4.10 -2.75
C THR A 160 4.95 3.28 -3.14
N PRO A 161 4.95 1.95 -2.99
CA PRO A 161 6.16 1.14 -3.23
C PRO A 161 6.67 1.26 -4.67
N TYR A 162 5.77 1.51 -5.62
CA TYR A 162 6.08 1.62 -7.03
C TYR A 162 5.05 2.48 -7.76
N PHE A 163 5.45 3.15 -8.83
CA PHE A 163 4.55 4.04 -9.56
C PHE A 163 3.58 3.28 -10.48
N ASN A 164 2.41 2.93 -9.95
CA ASN A 164 1.30 2.32 -10.68
C ASN A 164 -0.06 2.84 -10.21
N LEU A 165 -0.25 4.16 -10.13
CA LEU A 165 -1.48 4.75 -9.59
C LEU A 165 -2.71 4.50 -10.48
N PRO A 166 -3.91 4.27 -9.91
CA PRO A 166 -5.18 4.30 -10.63
C PRO A 166 -5.38 5.62 -11.35
N ALA A 167 -6.08 5.58 -12.49
CA ALA A 167 -6.40 6.78 -13.26
C ALA A 167 -7.14 7.85 -12.44
N LEU A 168 -7.94 7.44 -11.44
CA LEU A 168 -8.62 8.35 -10.52
C LEU A 168 -7.63 9.15 -9.66
N LEU A 169 -6.62 8.50 -9.08
CA LEU A 169 -5.62 9.18 -8.26
C LEU A 169 -4.71 10.08 -9.10
N ILE A 170 -4.36 9.67 -10.32
CA ILE A 170 -3.65 10.53 -11.28
C ILE A 170 -4.45 11.81 -11.56
N LYS A 171 -5.78 11.70 -11.74
CA LYS A 171 -6.65 12.88 -11.93
C LYS A 171 -6.64 13.79 -10.71
N ASN A 172 -6.69 13.23 -9.50
CA ASN A 172 -6.59 14.02 -8.26
C ASN A 172 -5.28 14.80 -8.19
N VAL A 173 -4.13 14.16 -8.44
CA VAL A 173 -2.82 14.83 -8.46
C VAL A 173 -2.79 15.95 -9.49
N VAL A 174 -3.23 15.70 -10.71
CA VAL A 174 -3.25 16.72 -11.78
C VAL A 174 -4.16 17.89 -11.41
N ARG A 175 -5.29 17.64 -10.74
CA ARG A 175 -6.19 18.70 -10.28
C ARG A 175 -5.54 19.58 -9.22
N LEU A 176 -4.95 18.98 -8.19
CA LEU A 176 -4.22 19.70 -7.14
C LEU A 176 -3.13 20.61 -7.72
N LEU A 177 -2.32 20.08 -8.64
CA LEU A 177 -1.27 20.86 -9.31
C LEU A 177 -1.84 22.03 -10.12
N LYS A 178 -2.99 21.85 -10.81
CA LYS A 178 -3.68 22.95 -11.53
C LYS A 178 -4.25 24.02 -10.58
N GLU A 179 -4.65 23.63 -9.38
CA GLU A 179 -5.17 24.52 -8.34
C GLU A 179 -4.06 25.22 -7.53
N GLY A 180 -2.80 25.13 -7.95
CA GLY A 180 -1.68 25.78 -7.29
C GLY A 180 -1.13 25.02 -6.07
N LYS A 181 -1.63 23.82 -5.78
CA LYS A 181 -1.25 23.05 -4.58
C LYS A 181 0.09 22.34 -4.79
N GLN A 182 0.74 22.00 -3.67
CA GLN A 182 1.97 21.21 -3.68
C GLN A 182 1.67 19.71 -3.59
N VAL A 183 2.41 18.89 -4.35
CA VAL A 183 2.31 17.43 -4.30
C VAL A 183 3.72 16.84 -4.21
N GLU A 184 3.95 16.01 -3.20
CA GLU A 184 5.17 15.22 -3.03
C GLU A 184 4.85 13.72 -3.17
N ILE A 185 5.55 13.03 -4.07
CA ILE A 185 5.39 11.59 -4.30
C ILE A 185 6.73 10.91 -4.01
N ILE A 186 6.75 10.00 -3.04
CA ILE A 186 7.94 9.24 -2.63
C ILE A 186 7.75 7.78 -3.02
N ILE A 187 8.67 7.26 -3.83
CA ILE A 187 8.63 5.88 -4.36
C ILE A 187 10.03 5.27 -4.37
N GLY A 188 10.13 3.95 -4.44
CA GLY A 188 11.41 3.27 -4.60
C GLY A 188 11.98 3.45 -6.00
N ASP A 189 13.30 3.62 -6.10
CA ASP A 189 14.01 3.39 -7.37
C ASP A 189 13.73 1.96 -7.88
N LYS A 190 13.83 1.75 -9.19
CA LYS A 190 13.62 0.41 -9.79
C LYS A 190 14.51 -0.66 -9.13
N THR A 191 15.70 -0.29 -8.67
CA THR A 191 16.66 -1.19 -8.01
C THR A 191 16.36 -1.42 -6.52
N ALA A 192 15.44 -0.65 -5.93
CA ALA A 192 14.89 -0.86 -4.59
C ALA A 192 13.58 -1.67 -4.63
N ASN A 193 13.25 -2.30 -5.75
CA ASN A 193 12.10 -3.19 -5.88
C ASN A 193 12.52 -4.65 -5.70
N ASP A 194 11.75 -5.45 -4.96
CA ASP A 194 12.06 -6.87 -4.71
C ASP A 194 12.11 -7.74 -5.98
N PHE A 195 11.42 -7.32 -7.04
CA PHE A 195 11.47 -8.02 -8.31
C PHE A 195 12.66 -7.61 -9.17
N PHE A 196 13.46 -6.62 -8.76
CA PHE A 196 14.65 -6.22 -9.51
C PHE A 196 15.67 -7.36 -9.54
N ILE A 197 16.18 -7.64 -10.74
CA ILE A 197 17.21 -8.63 -10.98
C ILE A 197 18.41 -7.89 -11.58
N PRO A 198 19.58 -7.88 -10.89
CA PRO A 198 20.83 -7.34 -11.43
C PRO A 198 21.19 -7.92 -12.81
N GLU A 199 21.91 -7.15 -13.62
CA GLU A 199 22.20 -7.52 -15.02
C GLU A 199 23.11 -8.73 -15.17
N ASP A 200 23.95 -8.98 -14.17
CA ASP A 200 24.86 -10.12 -14.04
C ASP A 200 24.12 -11.40 -13.63
N GLN A 201 22.84 -11.33 -13.22
CA GLN A 201 22.05 -12.47 -12.81
C GLN A 201 21.12 -13.01 -13.92
N PRO A 202 20.67 -14.29 -13.83
CA PRO A 202 19.74 -14.86 -14.79
C PRO A 202 18.39 -14.12 -14.84
N PHE A 203 18.10 -13.53 -16.00
CA PHE A 203 16.85 -12.83 -16.25
C PHE A 203 15.61 -13.73 -16.06
N LYS A 204 14.64 -13.25 -15.27
CA LYS A 204 13.27 -13.80 -15.17
C LYS A 204 12.25 -12.75 -15.62
N ILE A 205 11.12 -13.19 -16.18
CA ILE A 205 10.06 -12.30 -16.70
C ILE A 205 9.57 -11.31 -15.64
N ILE A 206 9.42 -11.75 -14.39
CA ILE A 206 8.98 -10.90 -13.28
C ILE A 206 9.91 -9.71 -13.04
N GLY A 207 11.21 -9.86 -13.38
CA GLY A 207 12.20 -8.80 -13.29
C GLY A 207 12.02 -7.66 -14.29
N ALA A 208 11.03 -7.73 -15.18
CA ALA A 208 10.62 -6.60 -16.00
C ALA A 208 9.65 -5.64 -15.28
N LEU A 209 9.04 -6.04 -14.15
CA LEU A 209 8.08 -5.18 -13.43
C LEU A 209 8.67 -3.84 -12.98
N PRO A 210 9.86 -3.77 -12.35
CA PRO A 210 10.43 -2.48 -11.93
C PRO A 210 10.61 -1.50 -13.09
N TYR A 211 11.03 -2.00 -14.26
CA TYR A 211 11.17 -1.22 -15.48
C TYR A 211 9.83 -0.74 -16.05
N LEU A 212 8.75 -1.53 -15.91
CA LEU A 212 7.41 -1.09 -16.30
C LEU A 212 6.90 0.05 -15.40
N TYR A 213 7.20 0.01 -14.10
CA TYR A 213 6.88 1.09 -13.17
C TYR A 213 7.68 2.36 -13.49
N GLU A 214 8.99 2.25 -13.73
CA GLU A 214 9.84 3.39 -14.12
C GLU A 214 9.38 4.02 -15.45
N ILE A 215 8.98 3.20 -16.43
CA ILE A 215 8.35 3.66 -17.67
C ILE A 215 7.11 4.53 -17.40
N ASN A 216 6.26 4.10 -16.47
CA ASN A 216 5.03 4.81 -16.14
C ASN A 216 5.34 6.12 -15.43
N LEU A 217 6.32 6.09 -14.51
CA LEU A 217 6.83 7.26 -13.83
C LEU A 217 7.41 8.27 -14.82
N ARG A 218 8.31 7.85 -15.72
CA ARG A 218 8.92 8.71 -16.74
C ARG A 218 7.88 9.38 -17.62
N ARG A 219 6.82 8.65 -18.00
CA ARG A 219 5.70 9.22 -18.76
C ARG A 219 4.91 10.24 -17.94
N PHE A 220 4.68 9.97 -16.65
CA PHE A 220 3.98 10.89 -15.75
C PHE A 220 4.77 12.18 -15.56
N VAL A 221 6.05 12.07 -15.19
CA VAL A 221 6.95 13.20 -14.99
C VAL A 221 7.09 14.03 -16.26
N SER A 222 7.31 13.39 -17.42
CA SER A 222 7.42 14.11 -18.70
C SER A 222 6.19 14.97 -19.03
N ARG A 223 4.99 14.51 -18.67
CA ARG A 223 3.73 15.27 -18.89
C ARG A 223 3.54 16.42 -17.89
N LEU A 224 4.20 16.34 -16.74
CA LEU A 224 4.05 17.26 -15.63
C LEU A 224 5.36 18.01 -15.33
N GLN A 225 6.32 18.02 -16.26
CA GLN A 225 7.64 18.62 -16.08
C GLN A 225 7.56 20.06 -15.60
N ARG A 226 6.66 20.88 -16.18
CA ARG A 226 6.41 22.26 -15.75
C ARG A 226 6.11 22.42 -14.26
N TYR A 227 5.52 21.39 -13.64
CA TYR A 227 5.21 21.38 -12.21
C TYR A 227 6.39 20.97 -11.36
N ILE A 228 7.34 20.20 -11.90
CA ILE A 228 8.64 20.00 -11.25
C ILE A 228 9.45 21.31 -11.34
N ASP A 229 9.50 21.92 -12.54
CA ASP A 229 10.28 23.12 -12.79
C ASP A 229 9.85 24.30 -11.89
N ASN A 230 8.55 24.40 -11.59
CA ASN A 230 8.00 25.42 -10.69
C ASN A 230 7.83 24.94 -9.23
N GLN A 231 8.39 23.78 -8.89
CA GLN A 231 8.42 23.20 -7.53
C GLN A 231 7.05 22.83 -6.94
N GLN A 232 5.97 22.83 -7.72
CA GLN A 232 4.66 22.33 -7.25
C GLN A 232 4.61 20.81 -7.13
N LEU A 233 5.36 20.07 -7.96
CA LEU A 233 5.45 18.62 -7.94
C LEU A 233 6.87 18.22 -7.54
N THR A 234 7.01 17.53 -6.41
CA THR A 234 8.26 16.87 -6.02
C THR A 234 8.09 15.36 -6.17
N VAL A 235 8.95 14.72 -6.96
CA VAL A 235 9.01 13.26 -7.06
C VAL A 235 10.35 12.79 -6.51
N ARG A 236 10.33 11.93 -5.51
CA ARG A 236 11.51 11.41 -4.82
C ARG A 236 11.69 9.93 -5.11
N LEU A 237 12.91 9.54 -5.51
CA LEU A 237 13.33 8.15 -5.61
C LEU A 237 14.11 7.77 -4.36
N TRP A 238 13.62 6.78 -3.63
CA TRP A 238 14.31 6.19 -2.50
C TRP A 238 15.28 5.09 -2.98
N LYS A 239 16.51 5.10 -2.46
CA LYS A 239 17.48 4.03 -2.65
C LYS A 239 18.50 4.04 -1.50
N ASP A 240 18.61 2.91 -0.81
CA ASP A 240 19.68 2.63 0.13
C ASP A 240 20.29 1.26 -0.17
N GLY A 241 21.58 1.21 -0.54
CA GLY A 241 22.31 -0.03 -0.82
C GLY A 241 21.50 -1.04 -1.67
N ASP A 242 21.45 -2.30 -1.23
CA ASP A 242 20.62 -3.35 -1.83
C ASP A 242 19.28 -3.58 -1.11
N ASN A 243 18.91 -2.66 -0.20
CA ASN A 243 17.66 -2.68 0.53
C ASN A 243 16.48 -2.33 -0.39
N SER A 244 15.28 -2.79 0.00
CA SER A 244 14.08 -2.57 -0.81
C SER A 244 13.08 -1.63 -0.16
N PHE A 245 12.31 -0.93 -0.98
CA PHE A 245 11.35 0.08 -0.58
C PHE A 245 9.93 -0.46 -0.63
N HIS A 246 9.17 -0.24 0.45
CA HIS A 246 7.79 -0.68 0.53
C HIS A 246 6.86 0.25 1.32
N LEU A 247 7.19 1.55 1.42
CA LEU A 247 6.32 2.48 2.14
C LEU A 247 4.99 2.73 1.41
N LYS A 248 3.92 2.89 2.21
CA LYS A 248 2.63 3.42 1.78
C LYS A 248 2.15 4.44 2.79
N GLY A 249 1.50 5.48 2.32
CA GLY A 249 0.98 6.51 3.18
C GLY A 249 0.44 7.68 2.39
N LEU A 250 -0.44 8.43 3.02
CA LEU A 250 -0.96 9.67 2.50
C LEU A 250 -1.00 10.69 3.64
N TRP A 251 -0.54 11.90 3.39
CA TRP A 251 -0.69 13.03 4.31
C TRP A 251 -1.29 14.18 3.51
N SER A 252 -2.42 14.71 3.99
CA SER A 252 -3.05 15.90 3.43
C SER A 252 -2.90 17.01 4.43
N ASP A 253 -2.17 18.05 4.02
CA ASP A 253 -1.86 19.22 4.84
C ASP A 253 -1.22 18.80 6.17
N ASP A 254 -1.48 19.55 7.24
CA ASP A 254 -0.98 19.23 8.58
C ASP A 254 -2.01 18.51 9.44
N THR A 255 -3.23 18.27 8.93
CA THR A 255 -4.36 17.79 9.74
C THR A 255 -4.79 16.37 9.43
N TRP A 256 -4.43 15.79 8.28
CA TRP A 256 -4.86 14.44 7.93
C TRP A 256 -3.71 13.52 7.57
N GLN A 257 -3.77 12.29 8.08
CA GLN A 257 -2.80 11.23 7.80
C GLN A 257 -3.50 9.89 7.63
N LEU A 258 -3.16 9.14 6.59
CA LEU A 258 -3.66 7.79 6.35
C LEU A 258 -2.53 6.77 6.56
N LEU A 259 -2.71 5.92 7.56
CA LEU A 259 -1.90 4.72 7.76
C LEU A 259 -2.59 3.59 6.98
N THR A 260 -1.96 3.03 5.96
CA THR A 260 -2.60 1.99 5.15
C THR A 260 -1.61 0.98 4.61
N GLY A 261 -2.06 -0.27 4.46
CA GLY A 261 -1.38 -1.26 3.64
C GLY A 261 -1.55 -1.01 2.13
N ASN A 262 -2.56 -0.24 1.71
CA ASN A 262 -2.96 -0.07 0.31
C ASN A 262 -1.81 0.46 -0.56
N ASN A 263 -1.43 -0.30 -1.59
CA ASN A 263 -0.33 0.05 -2.51
C ASN A 263 -0.66 1.22 -3.45
N LEU A 264 -1.86 1.79 -3.36
CA LEU A 264 -2.36 2.85 -4.23
C LEU A 264 -2.31 2.46 -5.71
N ASN A 265 -2.63 1.20 -6.02
CA ASN A 265 -2.58 0.63 -7.37
C ASN A 265 -3.99 0.17 -7.86
N PRO A 266 -4.19 -0.10 -9.16
CA PRO A 266 -5.46 -0.60 -9.68
C PRO A 266 -5.97 -1.89 -9.05
N ARG A 267 -5.07 -2.71 -8.50
CA ARG A 267 -5.38 -3.99 -7.85
C ARG A 267 -6.11 -3.74 -6.52
N ALA A 268 -5.56 -2.88 -5.68
CA ALA A 268 -6.18 -2.41 -4.42
C ALA A 268 -7.53 -1.69 -4.66
N TRP A 269 -7.69 -1.06 -5.84
CA TRP A 269 -8.96 -0.43 -6.21
C TRP A 269 -10.10 -1.40 -6.57
N ARG A 270 -9.81 -2.69 -6.78
CA ARG A 270 -10.76 -3.60 -7.46
C ARG A 270 -10.83 -5.00 -6.88
N LEU A 271 -9.71 -5.56 -6.43
CA LEU A 271 -9.54 -6.99 -6.25
C LEU A 271 -9.33 -7.38 -4.78
N ASP A 272 -8.48 -6.63 -4.08
CA ASP A 272 -8.00 -6.97 -2.74
C ASP A 272 -8.86 -6.36 -1.64
N LEU A 273 -8.90 -7.05 -0.49
CA LEU A 273 -9.48 -6.54 0.74
C LEU A 273 -8.40 -5.75 1.48
N GLU A 274 -8.63 -4.45 1.65
CA GLU A 274 -7.66 -3.48 2.16
C GLU A 274 -8.21 -2.82 3.42
N ASN A 275 -7.35 -2.44 4.37
CA ASN A 275 -7.71 -1.57 5.48
C ASN A 275 -6.75 -0.39 5.66
N ALA A 276 -7.15 0.53 6.53
CA ALA A 276 -6.38 1.69 6.95
C ALA A 276 -6.82 2.16 8.33
N ILE A 277 -6.01 3.03 8.92
CA ILE A 277 -6.39 3.91 10.02
C ILE A 277 -6.24 5.34 9.52
N LEU A 278 -7.35 6.07 9.46
CA LEU A 278 -7.35 7.50 9.15
C LEU A 278 -7.18 8.28 10.45
N ILE A 279 -6.20 9.18 10.47
CA ILE A 279 -5.93 10.10 11.58
C ILE A 279 -6.37 11.49 11.15
N HIS A 280 -7.18 12.13 11.99
CA HIS A 280 -7.52 13.54 11.90
C HIS A 280 -6.95 14.26 13.12
N ASP A 281 -6.08 15.23 12.90
CA ASP A 281 -5.33 15.96 13.91
C ASP A 281 -5.49 17.47 13.69
N PRO A 282 -6.69 18.03 13.98
CA PRO A 282 -6.98 19.45 13.74
C PRO A 282 -6.10 20.40 14.54
N GLU A 283 -5.75 20.00 15.77
CA GLU A 283 -4.91 20.77 16.71
C GLU A 283 -3.41 20.47 16.56
N LYS A 284 -3.02 19.67 15.55
CA LYS A 284 -1.63 19.38 15.19
C LYS A 284 -0.80 18.75 16.32
N VAL A 285 -1.45 17.97 17.20
CA VAL A 285 -0.82 17.32 18.36
C VAL A 285 0.28 16.34 17.94
N LEU A 286 0.15 15.70 16.76
CA LEU A 286 1.11 14.74 16.23
C LEU A 286 2.06 15.34 15.19
N LEU A 287 2.06 16.67 15.00
CA LEU A 287 2.80 17.31 13.91
C LEU A 287 4.30 17.03 13.98
N GLU A 288 4.92 17.16 15.16
CA GLU A 288 6.35 16.91 15.31
C GLU A 288 6.73 15.48 14.96
N GLN A 289 5.99 14.49 15.50
CA GLN A 289 6.19 13.07 15.19
C GLN A 289 6.04 12.77 13.70
N ARG A 290 5.05 13.41 13.05
CA ARG A 290 4.84 13.30 11.60
C ARG A 290 6.01 13.87 10.82
N LEU A 291 6.50 15.04 11.19
CA LEU A 291 7.63 15.69 10.52
C LEU A 291 8.89 14.83 10.66
N GLN A 292 9.16 14.31 11.86
CA GLN A 292 10.26 13.38 12.11
C GLN A 292 10.13 12.11 11.25
N GLU A 293 8.95 11.48 11.17
CA GLU A 293 8.72 10.31 10.30
C GLU A 293 9.02 10.67 8.83
N LEU A 294 8.51 11.80 8.34
CA LEU A 294 8.71 12.23 6.96
C LEU A 294 10.17 12.60 6.65
N GLU A 295 10.90 13.18 7.59
CA GLU A 295 12.34 13.44 7.45
C GLU A 295 13.13 12.14 7.33
N GLN A 296 12.86 11.15 8.16
CA GLN A 296 13.49 9.82 8.06
C GLN A 296 13.16 9.13 6.73
N ILE A 297 11.92 9.20 6.28
CA ILE A 297 11.50 8.68 4.98
C ILE A 297 12.29 9.34 3.84
N ARG A 298 12.58 10.65 3.95
CA ARG A 298 13.29 11.42 2.93
C ARG A 298 14.81 11.21 2.94
N ALA A 299 15.39 10.64 4.01
CA ALA A 299 16.83 10.56 4.23
C ALA A 299 17.60 9.94 3.04
N TYR A 300 17.09 8.83 2.49
CA TYR A 300 17.69 8.11 1.36
C TYR A 300 16.98 8.40 0.03
N THR A 301 16.45 9.62 -0.12
CA THR A 301 15.72 10.01 -1.33
C THR A 301 16.47 11.03 -2.17
N THR A 302 16.41 10.87 -3.49
CA THR A 302 16.85 11.88 -4.45
C THR A 302 15.63 12.47 -5.16
N PRO A 303 15.42 13.81 -5.10
CA PRO A 303 14.37 14.45 -5.88
C PRO A 303 14.73 14.45 -7.37
N LEU A 304 13.78 14.08 -8.23
CA LEU A 304 13.92 14.20 -9.68
C LEU A 304 13.87 15.67 -10.09
N GLN A 305 14.81 16.06 -10.97
CA GLN A 305 14.82 17.38 -11.60
C GLN A 305 14.11 17.32 -12.96
N SER A 306 14.24 16.20 -13.67
CA SER A 306 13.64 16.01 -14.98
C SER A 306 13.25 14.56 -15.23
N TYR A 307 12.26 14.35 -16.11
CA TYR A 307 11.96 13.02 -16.62
C TYR A 307 13.18 12.34 -17.27
N THR A 308 14.20 13.10 -17.69
CA THR A 308 15.45 12.60 -18.27
C THR A 308 16.34 11.87 -17.27
N ASP A 309 16.16 12.11 -15.97
CA ASP A 309 16.91 11.46 -14.89
C ASP A 309 16.55 9.98 -14.76
N LEU A 310 15.36 9.61 -15.24
CA LEU A 310 14.89 8.23 -15.32
C LEU A 310 15.39 7.57 -16.60
N GLN A 311 15.70 6.28 -16.59
CA GLN A 311 16.14 5.62 -17.81
C GLN A 311 15.00 5.48 -18.85
N GLY A 312 15.35 5.66 -20.12
CA GLY A 312 14.48 5.35 -21.26
C GLY A 312 14.62 3.89 -21.68
N ILE A 313 13.64 3.37 -22.42
CA ILE A 313 13.63 1.96 -22.90
C ILE A 313 14.90 1.58 -23.68
N ALA A 314 15.52 2.54 -24.37
CA ALA A 314 16.75 2.31 -25.12
C ALA A 314 17.94 1.94 -24.22
N GLN A 315 17.98 2.47 -22.99
CA GLN A 315 19.03 2.29 -21.99
C GLN A 315 18.87 1.01 -21.16
N TYR A 316 17.70 0.35 -21.22
CA TYR A 316 17.46 -0.88 -20.47
C TYR A 316 18.25 -2.08 -21.00
N PRO A 317 18.49 -3.09 -20.14
CA PRO A 317 19.10 -4.35 -20.54
C PRO A 317 18.41 -4.96 -21.77
N VAL A 318 19.18 -5.56 -22.66
CA VAL A 318 18.68 -6.05 -23.96
C VAL A 318 17.49 -7.00 -23.80
N LYS A 319 17.54 -7.91 -22.82
CA LYS A 319 16.47 -8.88 -22.53
C LYS A 319 15.18 -8.18 -22.07
N VAL A 320 15.30 -7.24 -21.12
CA VAL A 320 14.19 -6.42 -20.61
C VAL A 320 13.56 -5.60 -21.75
N ARG A 321 14.40 -4.91 -22.53
CA ARG A 321 13.97 -4.08 -23.67
C ARG A 321 13.20 -4.88 -24.71
N LYS A 322 13.68 -6.07 -25.08
CA LYS A 322 12.99 -6.98 -26.03
C LYS A 322 11.63 -7.41 -25.49
N LEU A 323 11.55 -7.79 -24.22
CA LEU A 323 10.30 -8.19 -23.58
C LEU A 323 9.28 -7.05 -23.53
N ILE A 324 9.68 -5.86 -23.06
CA ILE A 324 8.79 -4.69 -22.96
C ILE A 324 8.23 -4.31 -24.33
N ARG A 325 9.08 -4.31 -25.38
CA ARG A 325 8.63 -4.03 -26.76
C ARG A 325 7.59 -5.06 -27.24
N ARG A 326 7.78 -6.35 -26.90
CA ARG A 326 6.80 -7.39 -27.21
C ARG A 326 5.48 -7.18 -26.47
N LEU A 327 5.53 -6.94 -25.15
CA LEU A 327 4.35 -6.75 -24.31
C LEU A 327 3.49 -5.56 -24.76
N ARG A 328 4.13 -4.44 -25.14
CA ARG A 328 3.43 -3.25 -25.65
C ARG A 328 2.74 -3.47 -27.00
N ARG A 329 3.35 -4.23 -27.91
CA ARG A 329 2.73 -4.56 -29.22
C ARG A 329 1.40 -5.28 -29.06
N ILE A 330 1.33 -6.17 -28.08
CA ILE A 330 0.12 -6.96 -27.76
C ILE A 330 -0.75 -6.34 -26.66
N ARG A 331 -0.40 -5.13 -26.17
CA ARG A 331 -1.12 -4.38 -25.12
C ARG A 331 -1.30 -5.12 -23.78
N ILE A 332 -0.48 -6.14 -23.50
CA ILE A 332 -0.52 -6.91 -22.24
C ILE A 332 0.08 -6.12 -21.08
N ASP A 333 0.94 -5.14 -21.36
CA ASP A 333 1.48 -4.22 -20.36
C ASP A 333 0.38 -3.54 -19.52
N ARG A 334 -0.76 -3.19 -20.15
CA ARG A 334 -1.93 -2.63 -19.48
C ARG A 334 -2.70 -3.63 -18.61
N LEU A 335 -2.62 -4.92 -18.92
CA LEU A 335 -3.23 -5.98 -18.11
C LEU A 335 -2.38 -6.26 -16.87
N ILE A 336 -1.06 -6.35 -17.07
CA ILE A 336 -0.07 -6.50 -15.98
C ILE A 336 -0.26 -5.36 -14.97
N SER A 337 -0.31 -4.11 -15.42
CA SER A 337 -0.49 -2.96 -14.53
C SER A 337 -1.84 -2.93 -13.79
N ARG A 338 -2.82 -3.75 -14.19
CA ARG A 338 -4.13 -3.85 -13.53
C ARG A 338 -4.17 -4.95 -12.47
N ILE A 339 -3.28 -5.93 -12.56
CA ILE A 339 -3.30 -7.15 -11.74
C ILE A 339 -2.12 -7.17 -10.75
N LEU A 340 -1.01 -6.47 -11.07
CA LEU A 340 0.25 -6.45 -10.32
C LEU A 340 0.69 -5.02 -9.92
#